data_AF-A0A699RV80-F1
#
_entry.id   AF-A0A699RV80-F1
#
_cell.length_a   1.000
_cell.length_b   1.000
_cell.length_c   1.000
_cell.angle_alpha   90.00
_cell.angle_beta   90.00
_cell.angle_gamma   90.00
#
_symmetry.space_group_name_H-M   'P 1'
#
loop_
_entity.id
_entity.type
_entity.pdbx_description
1 polymer ?
#
loop_
_entity_poly.entity_id
_entity_poly.type
_entity_poly.pdbx_seq_one_letter_code
_entity_poly.pdbx_strand_id
1 'polypeptide(L)'
;DKFGKIVWNMLIGPEEFEDRWNKLMEEFNLVNHKWLSKMYRLRSSWVPAFFVDSPLCGLMRTTSRSESENSFFSYFTSSGSTLVKFMLCYESAMERQRHTQEKQDHQSFDSFPALLTPLPIEEHAAKVYTRNIFIRVQKEIVAGSWLCLITSMSLDEGCTVCIINEENIKPVGLPEVNDKEITSENVEEEINLHQKVIGHYKV
;
A
#
# COMPACT_ATOMS: atom_id res chain seq x y z
N ASP A 1 23.86 -6.46 1.33
CA ASP A 1 23.82 -6.59 -0.14
C ASP A 1 23.94 -5.21 -0.80
N LYS A 2 24.98 -4.97 -1.63
CA LYS A 2 25.32 -3.64 -2.18
C LYS A 2 24.44 -3.27 -3.38
N PHE A 3 24.07 -4.26 -4.19
CA PHE A 3 23.20 -4.13 -5.36
C PHE A 3 21.79 -3.67 -4.99
N GLY A 4 21.14 -4.37 -4.04
CA GLY A 4 19.78 -4.03 -3.60
C GLY A 4 19.67 -2.63 -3.00
N LYS A 5 20.73 -2.14 -2.32
CA LYS A 5 20.78 -0.78 -1.76
C LYS A 5 20.85 0.32 -2.83
N ILE A 6 21.37 0.02 -4.01
CA ILE A 6 21.43 0.97 -5.14
C ILE A 6 20.12 0.93 -5.91
N VAL A 7 19.63 -0.28 -6.23
CA VAL A 7 18.40 -0.49 -7.01
C VAL A 7 17.16 0.01 -6.29
N TRP A 8 16.98 -0.32 -5.01
CA TRP A 8 15.73 -0.07 -4.29
C TRP A 8 15.72 1.26 -3.53
N ASN A 9 16.65 2.16 -3.85
CA ASN A 9 16.71 3.46 -3.20
C ASN A 9 15.75 4.43 -3.90
N MET A 10 14.70 4.85 -3.17
CA MET A 10 13.69 5.79 -3.67
C MET A 10 14.09 7.26 -3.45
N LEU A 11 15.16 7.51 -2.69
CA LEU A 11 15.60 8.86 -2.32
C LEU A 11 16.68 9.40 -3.28
N ILE A 12 17.21 8.56 -4.17
CA ILE A 12 18.19 8.99 -5.17
C ILE A 12 17.50 9.37 -6.48
N GLY A 13 18.01 10.40 -7.13
CA GLY A 13 17.59 10.79 -8.47
C GLY A 13 18.17 9.88 -9.57
N PRO A 14 17.68 9.99 -10.81
CA PRO A 14 18.19 9.25 -11.95
C PRO A 14 19.71 9.36 -12.13
N GLU A 15 20.28 10.57 -12.05
CA GLU A 15 21.71 10.81 -12.24
C GLU A 15 22.56 10.07 -11.20
N GLU A 16 22.17 10.16 -9.93
CA GLU A 16 22.87 9.47 -8.84
C GLU A 16 22.76 7.94 -8.96
N PHE A 17 21.63 7.44 -9.47
CA PHE A 17 21.50 6.02 -9.80
C PHE A 17 22.48 5.60 -10.91
N GLU A 18 22.57 6.36 -12.02
CA GLU A 18 23.47 6.01 -13.13
C GLU A 18 24.93 5.94 -12.67
N ASP A 19 25.38 6.90 -11.86
CA ASP A 19 26.73 6.92 -11.31
C ASP A 19 27.01 5.73 -10.40
N ARG A 20 26.08 5.40 -9.50
CA ARG A 20 26.20 4.26 -8.58
C ARG A 20 26.14 2.93 -9.32
N TRP A 21 25.29 2.84 -10.35
CA TRP A 21 25.18 1.66 -11.21
C TRP A 21 26.47 1.41 -11.99
N ASN A 22 27.04 2.44 -12.63
CA ASN A 22 28.29 2.32 -13.39
C ASN A 22 29.46 1.87 -12.49
N LYS A 23 29.62 2.49 -11.32
CA LYS A 23 30.64 2.08 -10.33
C LYS A 23 30.48 0.61 -9.91
N LEU A 24 29.24 0.16 -9.70
CA LEU A 24 28.95 -1.22 -9.35
C LEU A 24 29.30 -2.19 -10.49
N MET A 25 28.99 -1.82 -11.74
CA MET A 25 29.28 -2.65 -12.91
C MET A 25 30.79 -2.78 -13.15
N GLU A 26 31.57 -1.73 -12.89
CA GLU A 26 33.02 -1.74 -12.97
C GLU A 26 33.67 -2.57 -11.86
N GLU A 27 33.27 -2.34 -10.60
CA GLU A 27 33.82 -3.02 -9.42
C GLU A 27 33.68 -4.55 -9.49
N PHE A 28 32.55 -5.02 -10.01
CA PHE A 28 32.28 -6.46 -10.17
C PHE A 28 32.59 -6.99 -11.58
N ASN A 29 33.12 -6.15 -12.48
CA ASN A 29 33.42 -6.49 -13.87
C ASN A 29 32.21 -7.09 -14.64
N LEU A 30 31.02 -6.52 -14.39
CA LEU A 30 29.72 -6.97 -14.90
C LEU A 30 29.25 -6.20 -16.14
N VAL A 31 30.08 -5.29 -16.66
CA VAL A 31 29.76 -4.41 -17.81
C VAL A 31 29.22 -5.19 -19.02
N ASN A 32 29.79 -6.38 -19.29
CA ASN A 32 29.41 -7.23 -20.43
C ASN A 32 28.37 -8.31 -20.07
N HIS A 33 27.77 -8.27 -18.88
CA HIS A 33 26.81 -9.26 -18.45
C HIS A 33 25.44 -9.03 -19.13
N LYS A 34 25.11 -9.89 -20.09
CA LYS A 34 23.91 -9.76 -20.96
C LYS A 34 22.62 -9.46 -20.20
N TRP A 35 22.39 -10.13 -19.07
CA TRP A 35 21.18 -9.92 -18.27
C TRP A 35 21.17 -8.53 -17.61
N LEU A 36 22.29 -8.07 -17.07
CA LEU A 36 22.37 -6.74 -16.43
C LEU A 36 22.24 -5.62 -17.46
N SER A 37 22.83 -5.78 -18.64
CA SER A 37 22.64 -4.84 -19.74
C SER A 37 21.18 -4.77 -20.19
N LYS A 38 20.48 -5.91 -20.23
CA LYS A 38 19.03 -5.94 -20.52
C LYS A 38 18.22 -5.25 -19.41
N MET A 39 18.50 -5.54 -18.15
CA MET A 39 17.81 -4.92 -17.01
C MET A 39 18.03 -3.41 -16.98
N TYR A 40 19.26 -2.96 -17.23
CA TYR A 40 19.61 -1.55 -17.35
C TYR A 40 18.83 -0.83 -18.46
N ARG A 41 18.67 -1.46 -19.63
CA ARG A 41 17.82 -0.90 -20.71
C ARG A 41 16.37 -0.70 -20.29
N LEU A 42 15.87 -1.50 -19.35
CA LEU A 42 14.52 -1.42 -18.81
C LEU A 42 14.42 -0.59 -17.53
N ARG A 43 15.50 0.07 -17.07
CA ARG A 43 15.55 0.72 -15.74
C ARG A 43 14.39 1.66 -15.45
N SER A 44 13.90 2.38 -16.46
CA SER A 44 12.73 3.26 -16.33
C SER A 44 11.43 2.55 -15.94
N SER A 45 11.35 1.23 -16.06
CA SER A 45 10.16 0.42 -15.75
C SER A 45 10.23 -0.32 -14.40
N TRP A 46 11.38 -0.35 -13.72
CA TRP A 46 11.54 -1.13 -12.48
C TRP A 46 12.47 -0.52 -11.43
N VAL A 47 13.29 0.47 -11.78
CA VAL A 47 14.11 1.24 -10.83
C VAL A 47 13.32 2.44 -10.30
N PRO A 48 13.02 2.50 -8.99
CA PRO A 48 12.22 3.57 -8.38
C PRO A 48 12.71 4.99 -8.69
N ALA A 49 14.02 5.20 -8.81
CA ALA A 49 14.62 6.51 -9.13
C ALA A 49 14.09 7.14 -10.43
N PHE A 50 13.56 6.35 -11.38
CA PHE A 50 13.07 6.83 -12.68
C PHE A 50 11.55 7.02 -12.76
N PHE A 51 10.80 6.66 -11.72
CA PHE A 51 9.34 6.82 -11.70
C PHE A 51 8.84 7.19 -10.30
N VAL A 52 9.64 7.93 -9.53
CA VAL A 52 9.27 8.38 -8.18
C VAL A 52 7.97 9.18 -8.19
N ASP A 53 7.72 9.93 -9.27
CA ASP A 53 6.50 10.72 -9.48
C ASP A 53 5.27 9.87 -9.83
N SER A 54 5.46 8.57 -10.11
CA SER A 54 4.33 7.67 -10.35
C SER A 54 3.62 7.38 -9.03
N PRO A 55 2.29 7.56 -8.97
CA PRO A 55 1.52 7.07 -7.84
C PRO A 55 1.81 5.60 -7.58
N LEU A 56 1.90 5.23 -6.30
CA LEU A 56 2.13 3.85 -5.84
C LEU A 56 3.48 3.23 -6.24
N CYS A 57 4.48 4.01 -6.66
CA CYS A 57 5.83 3.53 -6.97
C CYS A 57 6.46 2.72 -5.81
N GLY A 58 6.15 3.09 -4.56
CA GLY A 58 6.62 2.40 -3.36
C GLY A 58 6.11 0.96 -3.22
N LEU A 59 4.99 0.61 -3.86
CA LEU A 59 4.43 -0.74 -3.82
C LEU A 59 5.23 -1.74 -4.66
N MET A 60 6.07 -1.29 -5.60
CA MET A 60 6.85 -2.19 -6.46
C MET A 60 7.89 -3.02 -5.71
N ARG A 61 8.30 -2.58 -4.52
CA ARG A 61 9.20 -3.36 -3.65
C ARG A 61 8.48 -4.50 -2.93
N THR A 62 7.16 -4.40 -2.81
CA THR A 62 6.36 -5.37 -2.06
C THR A 62 5.94 -6.51 -2.97
N THR A 63 6.10 -7.74 -2.51
CA THR A 63 5.55 -8.94 -3.16
C THR A 63 4.10 -9.19 -2.75
N SER A 64 3.56 -8.40 -1.83
CA SER A 64 2.20 -8.53 -1.27
C SER A 64 1.12 -8.71 -2.34
N ARG A 65 1.14 -7.93 -3.43
CA ARG A 65 0.15 -8.08 -4.52
C ARG A 65 0.28 -9.41 -5.25
N SER A 66 1.49 -9.83 -5.58
CA SER A 66 1.69 -11.13 -6.24
C SER A 66 1.42 -12.30 -5.29
N GLU A 67 1.70 -12.13 -4.01
CA GLU A 67 1.44 -13.13 -2.96
C GLU A 67 -0.06 -13.28 -2.70
N SER A 68 -0.81 -12.17 -2.63
CA SER A 68 -2.26 -12.22 -2.45
C SER A 68 -2.96 -12.88 -3.64
N GLU A 69 -2.56 -12.53 -4.87
CA GLU A 69 -3.09 -13.17 -6.07
C GLU A 69 -2.70 -14.65 -6.13
N ASN A 70 -1.45 -14.99 -5.85
CA ASN A 70 -1.00 -16.38 -5.82
C ASN A 70 -1.72 -17.20 -4.74
N SER A 71 -1.98 -16.60 -3.58
CA SER A 71 -2.77 -17.19 -2.49
C SER A 71 -4.20 -17.46 -2.94
N PHE A 72 -4.87 -16.48 -3.56
CA PHE A 72 -6.22 -16.65 -4.10
C PHE A 72 -6.28 -17.79 -5.13
N PHE A 73 -5.36 -17.81 -6.10
CA PHE A 73 -5.32 -18.84 -7.14
C PHE A 73 -4.83 -20.20 -6.63
N SER A 74 -4.15 -20.26 -5.49
CA SER A 74 -3.74 -21.55 -4.90
C SER A 74 -4.94 -22.43 -4.55
N TYR A 75 -6.10 -21.83 -4.24
CA TYR A 75 -7.34 -22.57 -4.02
C TYR A 75 -7.90 -23.21 -5.29
N PHE A 76 -7.64 -22.62 -6.44
CA PHE A 76 -8.19 -23.03 -7.74
C PHE A 76 -7.22 -23.88 -8.56
N THR A 77 -5.95 -23.95 -8.17
CA THR A 77 -4.90 -24.62 -8.95
C THR A 77 -4.32 -25.81 -8.19
N SER A 78 -4.01 -26.88 -8.92
CA SER A 78 -3.35 -28.06 -8.37
C SER A 78 -2.13 -28.41 -9.24
N SER A 79 -1.03 -28.83 -8.62
CA SER A 79 0.30 -29.01 -9.22
C SER A 79 0.43 -30.12 -10.30
N GLY A 80 -0.68 -30.67 -10.78
CA GLY A 80 -0.75 -31.63 -11.88
C GLY A 80 -1.96 -31.42 -12.80
N SER A 81 -2.54 -30.22 -12.82
CA SER A 81 -3.72 -29.93 -13.64
C SER A 81 -3.35 -29.83 -15.12
N THR A 82 -4.19 -30.38 -16.00
CA THR A 82 -4.07 -30.14 -17.44
C THR A 82 -4.33 -28.67 -17.76
N LEU A 83 -3.78 -28.16 -18.87
CA LEU A 83 -4.01 -26.79 -19.29
C LEU A 83 -5.51 -26.45 -19.38
N VAL A 84 -6.32 -27.38 -19.87
CA VAL A 84 -7.79 -27.21 -19.95
C VAL A 84 -8.40 -27.04 -18.57
N LYS A 85 -8.02 -27.89 -17.59
CA LYS A 85 -8.50 -27.77 -16.22
C LYS A 85 -8.07 -26.44 -15.58
N PHE A 86 -6.84 -26.01 -15.83
CA PHE A 86 -6.36 -24.70 -15.38
C PHE A 86 -7.21 -23.56 -15.94
N MET A 87 -7.51 -23.55 -17.24
CA MET A 87 -8.31 -22.47 -17.84
C MET A 87 -9.73 -22.42 -17.26
N LEU A 88 -10.38 -23.57 -17.05
CA LEU A 88 -11.72 -23.62 -16.42
C LEU A 88 -11.70 -23.12 -14.97
N CYS A 89 -10.68 -23.49 -14.20
CA CYS A 89 -10.49 -23.01 -12.83
C CYS A 89 -10.19 -21.50 -12.80
N TYR A 90 -9.41 -20.99 -13.75
CA TYR A 90 -9.14 -19.56 -13.90
C TYR A 90 -10.41 -18.76 -14.21
N GLU A 91 -11.21 -19.21 -15.17
CA GLU A 91 -12.49 -18.56 -15.50
C GLU A 91 -13.44 -18.52 -14.29
N SER A 92 -13.52 -19.64 -13.55
CA SER A 92 -14.34 -19.74 -12.33
C SER A 92 -13.85 -18.81 -11.22
N ALA A 93 -12.54 -18.71 -11.02
CA ALA A 93 -11.93 -17.82 -10.03
C ALA A 93 -12.19 -16.33 -10.39
N MET A 94 -12.03 -15.98 -11.67
CA MET A 94 -12.33 -14.64 -12.16
C MET A 94 -13.81 -14.28 -12.02
N GLU A 95 -14.72 -15.23 -12.28
CA GLU A 95 -16.16 -15.02 -12.09
C GLU A 95 -16.51 -14.79 -10.63
N ARG A 96 -15.92 -15.57 -9.71
CA ARG A 96 -16.09 -15.34 -8.27
C ARG A 96 -15.59 -13.96 -7.84
N GLN A 97 -14.46 -13.51 -8.36
CA GLN A 97 -13.91 -12.19 -8.07
C GLN A 97 -14.86 -11.09 -8.59
N ARG A 98 -15.33 -11.20 -9.84
CA ARG A 98 -16.30 -10.25 -10.44
C ARG A 98 -17.60 -10.18 -9.65
N HIS A 99 -18.21 -11.32 -9.34
CA HIS A 99 -19.44 -11.36 -8.55
C HIS A 99 -19.25 -10.74 -7.16
N THR A 100 -18.09 -10.96 -6.53
CA THR A 100 -17.78 -10.34 -5.24
C THR A 100 -17.66 -8.82 -5.36
N GLN A 101 -16.98 -8.32 -6.39
CA GLN A 101 -16.87 -6.89 -6.69
C GLN A 101 -18.25 -6.28 -6.95
N GLU A 102 -19.08 -6.88 -7.80
CA GLU A 102 -20.43 -6.40 -8.09
C GLU A 102 -21.30 -6.31 -6.84
N LYS A 103 -21.22 -7.31 -5.95
CA LYS A 103 -21.92 -7.28 -4.67
C LYS A 103 -21.46 -6.10 -3.80
N GLN A 104 -20.15 -5.84 -3.73
CA GLN A 104 -19.59 -4.73 -2.96
C GLN A 104 -19.95 -3.37 -3.56
N ASP A 105 -19.96 -3.26 -4.89
CA ASP A 105 -20.36 -2.04 -5.59
C ASP A 105 -21.84 -1.76 -5.35
N HIS A 106 -22.70 -2.77 -5.51
CA HIS A 106 -24.14 -2.63 -5.23
C HIS A 106 -24.39 -2.15 -3.79
N GLN A 107 -23.72 -2.75 -2.80
CA GLN A 107 -23.82 -2.32 -1.40
C GLN A 107 -23.31 -0.88 -1.16
N SER A 108 -22.34 -0.42 -1.97
CA SER A 108 -21.79 0.92 -1.87
C SER A 108 -22.68 1.97 -2.54
N PHE A 109 -23.38 1.61 -3.63
CA PHE A 109 -24.32 2.50 -4.32
C PHE A 109 -25.63 2.70 -3.57
N ASP A 110 -26.10 1.68 -2.85
CA ASP A 110 -27.46 1.68 -2.28
C ASP A 110 -27.57 2.51 -0.99
N SER A 111 -26.46 2.91 -0.37
CA SER A 111 -26.49 3.75 0.83
C SER A 111 -25.23 4.57 1.06
N PHE A 112 -25.43 5.83 1.44
CA PHE A 112 -24.35 6.68 1.91
C PHE A 112 -23.94 6.24 3.33
N PRO A 113 -22.64 5.99 3.59
CA PRO A 113 -22.20 5.54 4.89
C PRO A 113 -22.37 6.67 5.93
N ALA A 114 -22.71 6.30 7.17
CA ALA A 114 -22.86 7.26 8.25
C ALA A 114 -21.49 7.85 8.63
N LEU A 115 -21.43 9.17 8.77
CA LEU A 115 -20.24 9.87 9.24
C LEU A 115 -20.19 9.85 10.77
N LEU A 116 -19.02 9.56 11.34
CA LEU A 116 -18.79 9.53 12.79
C LEU A 116 -18.16 10.83 13.30
N THR A 117 -17.46 11.57 12.44
CA THR A 117 -16.86 12.86 12.76
C THR A 117 -17.37 13.95 11.80
N PRO A 118 -17.38 15.22 12.22
CA PRO A 118 -17.72 16.34 11.35
C PRO A 118 -16.55 16.79 10.46
N LEU A 119 -15.51 15.96 10.29
CA LEU A 119 -14.30 16.35 9.56
C LEU A 119 -14.53 16.31 8.04
N PRO A 120 -14.12 17.36 7.28
CA PRO A 120 -14.25 17.39 5.82
C PRO A 120 -13.53 16.23 5.11
N ILE A 121 -12.44 15.72 5.71
CA ILE A 121 -11.69 14.57 5.18
C ILE A 121 -12.54 13.29 5.17
N GLU A 122 -13.43 13.13 6.15
CA GLU A 122 -14.31 11.96 6.23
C GLU A 122 -15.42 12.03 5.18
N GLU A 123 -16.01 13.21 4.97
CA GLU A 123 -17.01 13.42 3.91
C GLU A 123 -16.41 13.14 2.52
N HIS A 124 -15.17 13.60 2.29
CA HIS A 124 -14.47 13.33 1.03
C HIS A 124 -14.15 11.83 0.88
N ALA A 125 -13.68 11.18 1.95
CA ALA A 125 -13.41 9.74 1.95
C ALA A 125 -14.66 8.91 1.62
N ALA A 126 -15.84 9.29 2.15
CA ALA A 126 -17.11 8.63 1.87
C ALA A 126 -17.53 8.69 0.40
N LYS A 127 -17.09 9.71 -0.35
CA LYS A 127 -17.38 9.87 -1.78
C LYS A 127 -16.40 9.12 -2.68
N VAL A 128 -15.16 8.93 -2.22
CA VAL A 128 -14.07 8.37 -3.04
C VAL A 128 -13.90 6.86 -2.85
N TYR A 129 -14.11 6.36 -1.62
CA TYR A 129 -13.86 4.95 -1.30
C TYR A 129 -15.11 4.08 -1.37
N THR A 130 -14.92 2.79 -1.70
CA THR A 130 -15.96 1.77 -1.51
C THR A 130 -16.28 1.64 -0.02
N ARG A 131 -17.49 1.20 0.32
CA ARG A 131 -17.97 1.15 1.72
C ARG A 131 -17.01 0.44 2.67
N ASN A 132 -16.46 -0.70 2.25
CA ASN A 132 -15.51 -1.49 3.05
C ASN A 132 -14.22 -0.72 3.34
N ILE A 133 -13.68 -0.02 2.34
CA ILE A 133 -12.47 0.79 2.51
C ILE A 133 -12.77 2.04 3.32
N PHE A 134 -13.92 2.68 3.09
CA PHE A 134 -14.36 3.83 3.86
C PHE A 134 -14.44 3.51 5.36
N ILE A 135 -15.03 2.37 5.75
CA ILE A 135 -15.13 1.97 7.16
C ILE A 135 -13.74 1.85 7.80
N ARG A 136 -12.75 1.29 7.09
CA ARG A 136 -11.37 1.20 7.59
C ARG A 136 -10.73 2.58 7.74
N VAL A 137 -10.88 3.42 6.72
CA VAL A 137 -10.38 4.81 6.74
C VAL A 137 -11.05 5.62 7.84
N GLN A 138 -12.34 5.44 8.06
CA GLN A 138 -13.11 6.09 9.12
C GLN A 138 -12.60 5.71 10.51
N LYS A 139 -12.26 4.43 10.75
CA LYS A 139 -11.62 3.99 12.00
C LYS A 139 -10.30 4.74 12.24
N GLU A 140 -9.46 4.88 11.21
CA GLU A 140 -8.18 5.61 11.30
C GLU A 140 -8.38 7.13 11.47
N ILE A 141 -9.37 7.73 10.80
CA ILE A 141 -9.71 9.15 10.96
C ILE A 141 -10.16 9.43 12.39
N VAL A 142 -11.05 8.58 12.93
CA VAL A 142 -11.50 8.68 14.31
C VAL A 142 -10.30 8.54 15.25
N ALA A 143 -9.51 7.48 15.11
CA ALA A 143 -8.32 7.28 15.93
C ALA A 143 -7.36 8.48 15.87
N GLY A 144 -7.03 8.97 14.67
CA GLY A 144 -6.18 10.14 14.49
C GLY A 144 -6.75 11.42 15.09
N SER A 145 -8.07 11.63 15.01
CA SER A 145 -8.74 12.79 15.63
C SER A 145 -8.63 12.81 17.16
N TRP A 146 -8.48 11.65 17.80
CA TRP A 146 -8.40 11.54 19.25
C TRP A 146 -6.96 11.39 19.76
N LEU A 147 -6.09 10.74 18.99
CA LEU A 147 -4.73 10.40 19.38
C LEU A 147 -3.72 11.49 18.99
N CYS A 148 -4.00 12.28 17.95
CA CYS A 148 -3.08 13.31 17.48
C CYS A 148 -3.44 14.69 18.04
N LEU A 149 -2.57 15.26 18.85
CA LEU A 149 -2.70 16.62 19.39
C LEU A 149 -1.56 17.50 18.87
N ILE A 150 -1.92 18.65 18.27
CA ILE A 150 -0.93 19.68 17.93
C ILE A 150 -0.50 20.34 19.24
N THR A 151 0.74 20.09 19.65
CA THR A 151 1.30 20.56 20.92
C THR A 151 1.85 21.98 20.80
N SER A 152 2.41 22.32 19.65
CA SER A 152 2.85 23.68 19.36
C SER A 152 2.89 23.94 17.86
N MET A 153 2.67 25.20 17.50
CA MET A 153 2.81 25.71 16.15
C MET A 153 3.83 26.85 16.20
N SER A 154 4.89 26.74 15.41
CA SER A 154 5.96 27.74 15.32
C SER A 154 6.19 28.14 13.87
N LEU A 155 6.50 29.41 13.62
CA LEU A 155 6.96 29.90 12.33
C LEU A 155 8.48 29.79 12.27
N ASP A 156 8.99 28.93 11.40
CA ASP A 156 10.42 28.74 11.13
C ASP A 156 10.66 29.02 9.65
N GLU A 157 11.52 30.01 9.34
CA GLU A 157 11.87 30.41 7.96
C GLU A 157 10.68 30.68 7.01
N GLY A 158 9.53 31.12 7.54
CA GLY A 158 8.31 31.36 6.75
C GLY A 158 7.43 30.12 6.53
N CYS A 159 7.84 28.96 7.04
CA CYS A 159 7.06 27.74 7.11
C CYS A 159 6.41 27.59 8.48
N THR A 160 5.12 27.24 8.50
CA THR A 160 4.41 26.88 9.73
C THR A 160 4.76 25.44 10.08
N VAL A 161 5.60 25.25 11.10
CA VAL A 161 5.99 23.93 11.61
C VAL A 161 5.05 23.56 12.76
N CYS A 162 4.42 22.38 12.67
CA CYS A 162 3.54 21.87 13.71
C CYS A 162 4.17 20.66 14.40
N ILE A 163 4.27 20.71 15.73
CA ILE A 163 4.69 19.55 16.52
C ILE A 163 3.43 18.77 16.93
N ILE A 164 3.31 17.54 16.41
CA ILE A 164 2.20 16.64 16.69
C ILE A 164 2.68 15.61 17.72
N ASN A 165 1.95 15.48 18.83
CA ASN A 165 2.14 14.41 19.79
C ASN A 165 1.05 13.35 19.59
N GLU A 166 1.45 12.09 19.49
CA GLU A 166 0.56 10.92 19.53
C GLU A 166 0.52 10.40 20.97
N GLU A 167 -0.56 10.67 21.72
CA GLU A 167 -0.77 10.04 23.03
C GLU A 167 -1.68 8.82 22.88
N ASN A 168 -1.20 7.65 23.31
CA ASN A 168 -1.97 6.38 23.30
C ASN A 168 -3.02 6.36 24.42
N ILE A 169 -4.01 7.25 24.35
CA ILE A 169 -5.19 7.15 25.20
C ILE A 169 -6.11 6.13 24.52
N LYS A 170 -6.09 4.86 24.95
CA LYS A 170 -7.15 3.92 24.58
C LYS A 170 -8.47 4.46 25.15
N PRO A 171 -9.42 4.97 24.34
CA PRO A 171 -10.63 5.54 24.88
C PRO A 171 -11.57 4.40 25.29
N VAL A 172 -12.07 4.45 26.52
CA VAL A 172 -13.22 3.66 26.94
C VAL A 172 -14.44 4.21 26.23
N GLY A 173 -14.93 3.52 25.19
CA GLY A 173 -16.20 3.85 24.52
C GLY A 173 -16.11 4.22 23.04
N LEU A 174 -15.28 3.54 22.24
CA LEU A 174 -15.50 3.55 20.79
C LEU A 174 -16.90 3.00 20.49
N PRO A 175 -17.70 3.65 19.60
CA PRO A 175 -18.80 2.95 18.97
C PRO A 175 -18.21 1.73 18.27
N GLU A 176 -18.57 0.54 18.71
CA GLU A 176 -18.20 -0.67 17.99
C GLU A 176 -18.75 -0.58 16.57
N VAL A 177 -17.86 -0.36 15.61
CA VAL A 177 -18.18 -0.60 14.21
C VAL A 177 -18.46 -2.09 14.12
N ASN A 178 -19.70 -2.44 13.82
CA ASN A 178 -20.15 -3.82 13.74
C ASN A 178 -19.31 -4.58 12.69
N ASP A 179 -18.31 -5.34 13.15
CA ASP A 179 -17.37 -6.10 12.31
C ASP A 179 -18.03 -7.29 11.58
N LYS A 180 -19.36 -7.45 11.73
CA LYS A 180 -20.12 -8.60 11.21
C LYS A 180 -20.21 -8.68 9.68
N GLU A 181 -19.73 -7.69 8.93
CA GLU A 181 -19.69 -7.72 7.46
C GLU A 181 -18.28 -7.92 6.87
N ILE A 182 -17.25 -8.09 7.70
CA ILE A 182 -15.91 -8.44 7.22
C ILE A 182 -15.76 -9.96 7.29
N THR A 183 -16.31 -10.68 6.30
CA THR A 183 -15.92 -12.07 6.09
C THR A 183 -14.46 -12.10 5.64
N SER A 184 -13.62 -12.43 6.62
CA SER A 184 -12.29 -13.05 6.55
C SER A 184 -11.80 -13.45 5.15
N GLU A 185 -10.79 -12.75 4.67
CA GLU A 185 -9.54 -13.28 4.09
C GLU A 185 -8.60 -12.06 4.03
N ASN A 186 -7.40 -12.15 4.63
CA ASN A 186 -6.33 -11.11 4.72
C ASN A 186 -6.24 -10.21 5.98
N VAL A 187 -7.02 -10.44 7.04
CA VAL A 187 -6.96 -9.57 8.25
C VAL A 187 -5.65 -9.72 9.04
N GLU A 188 -5.07 -10.91 9.12
CA GLU A 188 -3.87 -11.14 9.96
C GLU A 188 -2.55 -10.67 9.31
N GLU A 189 -2.45 -10.62 7.99
CA GLU A 189 -1.23 -10.17 7.30
C GLU A 189 -1.13 -8.64 7.17
N GLU A 190 -2.25 -7.91 7.07
CA GLU A 190 -2.23 -6.43 7.06
C GLU A 190 -1.97 -5.82 8.45
N ILE A 191 -2.35 -6.53 9.53
CA ILE A 191 -2.12 -6.10 10.92
C ILE A 191 -0.62 -6.15 11.28
N ASN A 192 0.14 -7.10 10.74
CA ASN A 192 1.58 -7.20 11.01
C ASN A 192 2.41 -6.11 10.30
N LEU A 193 1.86 -5.40 9.32
CA LEU A 193 2.54 -4.27 8.68
C LEU A 193 2.45 -2.98 9.52
N HIS A 194 1.51 -2.91 10.48
CA HIS A 194 1.22 -1.73 11.29
C HIS A 194 1.76 -1.80 12.72
N GLN A 195 2.79 -2.60 13.00
CA GLN A 195 3.65 -2.38 14.16
C GLN A 195 4.46 -1.08 13.96
N LYS A 196 3.78 0.07 14.06
CA LYS A 196 4.35 1.41 13.95
C LYS A 196 5.27 1.61 15.16
N VAL A 197 6.57 1.49 14.92
CA VAL A 197 7.59 1.97 15.86
C VAL A 197 7.40 3.48 15.99
N ILE A 198 7.33 3.95 17.23
CA ILE A 198 7.16 5.34 17.64
C ILE A 198 8.11 6.24 16.83
N GLY A 199 7.54 7.22 16.12
CA GLY A 199 8.28 8.24 15.40
C GLY A 199 7.86 9.62 15.86
N HIS A 200 8.82 10.47 16.18
CA HIS A 200 8.57 11.91 16.23
C HIS A 200 8.59 12.42 14.80
N TYR A 201 7.45 12.90 14.31
CA TYR A 201 7.32 13.41 12.95
C TYR A 201 7.36 14.94 12.99
N LYS A 202 8.38 15.53 12.35
CA LYS A 202 8.41 16.96 12.03
C LYS A 202 7.75 17.10 10.66
N VAL A 203 6.59 17.77 10.60
CA VAL A 203 5.88 18.12 9.36
C VAL A 203 5.91 19.62 9.18
#